data_AF-A0A163EQE2-F1
#
_entry.id   AF-A0A163EQE2-F1
#
_cell.length_a   1.000
_cell.length_b   1.000
_cell.length_c   1.000
_cell.angle_alpha   90.00
_cell.angle_beta   90.00
_cell.angle_gamma   90.00
#
_symmetry.space_group_name_H-M   'P 1'
#
loop_
_entity.id
_entity.type
_entity.pdbx_description
1 polymer ?
#
loop_
_entity_poly.entity_id
_entity_poly.type
_entity_poly.pdbx_seq_one_letter_code
_entity_poly.pdbx_strand_id
1 'polypeptide(L)'
;MSLRTISLVIALSGTACLTDLATPTHAQDQLPSSQIRALNLARGTAVKENGGLSVYQPAPCMFATSNGGNDCLIRNTINGYTYSFLGGAPGWSEYGNEPTTETVIQIAPDGRSVNQIIYNGPPR
;
A
#
# COMPACT_ATOMS: atom_id res chain seq x y z
N MET A 1 -70.02 -9.76 55.36
CA MET A 1 -69.39 -8.42 55.55
C MET A 1 -67.91 -8.52 55.23
N SER A 2 -67.41 -7.50 54.51
CA SER A 2 -66.01 -7.06 54.34
C SER A 2 -65.42 -7.25 52.94
N LEU A 3 -65.44 -6.14 52.18
CA LEU A 3 -64.58 -5.88 51.02
C LEU A 3 -63.16 -5.60 51.52
N ARG A 4 -62.15 -6.10 50.80
CA ARG A 4 -60.81 -5.48 50.78
C ARG A 4 -60.23 -5.50 49.37
N THR A 5 -60.27 -4.32 48.77
CA THR A 5 -59.50 -3.90 47.60
C THR A 5 -58.01 -3.94 47.93
N ILE A 6 -57.20 -4.54 47.06
CA ILE A 6 -55.75 -4.35 47.06
C ILE A 6 -55.32 -4.05 45.62
N SER A 7 -55.02 -2.78 45.37
CA SER A 7 -54.21 -2.36 44.23
C SER A 7 -52.75 -2.38 44.66
N LEU A 8 -51.86 -3.01 43.89
CA LEU A 8 -50.44 -2.65 43.95
C LEU A 8 -49.74 -2.91 42.59
N VAL A 9 -49.52 -1.77 41.91
CA VAL A 9 -48.39 -1.37 41.06
C VAL A 9 -47.41 -2.47 40.63
N ILE A 10 -47.46 -2.84 39.34
CA ILE A 10 -46.39 -3.57 38.65
C ILE A 10 -45.39 -2.53 38.15
N ALA A 11 -44.21 -2.46 38.78
CA ALA A 11 -43.08 -1.69 38.27
C ALA A 11 -42.50 -2.40 37.04
N LEU A 12 -42.65 -1.80 35.85
CA LEU A 12 -41.89 -2.21 34.66
C LEU A 12 -40.43 -1.80 34.85
N SER A 13 -39.60 -2.72 35.32
CA SER A 13 -38.14 -2.62 35.17
C SER A 13 -37.78 -2.88 33.72
N GLY A 14 -37.80 -1.82 32.90
CA GLY A 14 -37.27 -1.83 31.55
C GLY A 14 -35.75 -1.83 31.56
N THR A 15 -35.14 -3.00 31.63
CA THR A 15 -33.70 -3.16 31.40
C THR A 15 -33.47 -3.15 29.89
N ALA A 16 -33.24 -1.97 29.33
CA ALA A 16 -32.69 -1.87 27.99
C ALA A 16 -31.24 -2.38 28.03
N CYS A 17 -31.06 -3.68 27.77
CA CYS A 17 -29.75 -4.24 27.45
C CYS A 17 -29.30 -3.64 26.12
N LEU A 18 -28.63 -2.50 26.17
CA LEU A 18 -27.84 -1.98 25.06
C LEU A 18 -26.66 -2.94 24.90
N THR A 19 -26.80 -3.91 23.99
CA THR A 19 -25.66 -4.70 23.52
C THR A 19 -24.76 -3.75 22.75
N ASP A 20 -23.65 -3.35 23.37
CA ASP A 20 -22.52 -2.71 22.68
C ASP A 20 -22.03 -3.69 21.60
N LEU A 21 -22.49 -3.48 20.37
CA LEU A 21 -21.87 -4.06 19.18
C LEU A 21 -20.59 -3.27 18.92
N ALA A 22 -19.58 -3.46 19.78
CA ALA A 22 -18.23 -3.03 19.50
C ALA A 22 -17.70 -3.87 18.34
N THR A 23 -17.93 -3.43 17.10
CA THR A 23 -17.29 -4.00 15.93
C THR A 23 -15.78 -3.83 16.10
N PRO A 24 -14.99 -4.92 16.15
CA PRO A 24 -13.54 -4.79 16.15
C PRO A 24 -13.15 -4.12 14.84
N THR A 25 -12.76 -2.85 14.90
CA THR A 25 -12.07 -2.20 13.80
C THR A 25 -10.69 -2.80 13.80
N HIS A 26 -10.48 -3.83 12.98
CA HIS A 26 -9.13 -4.24 12.63
C HIS A 26 -8.47 -3.03 11.96
N ALA A 27 -7.62 -2.33 12.69
CA ALA A 27 -6.64 -1.43 12.09
C ALA A 27 -5.73 -2.31 11.23
N GLN A 28 -6.14 -2.59 9.99
CA GLN A 28 -5.22 -3.08 8.97
C GLN A 28 -4.09 -2.08 8.94
N ASP A 29 -2.86 -2.55 9.10
CA ASP A 29 -1.66 -1.72 9.08
C ASP A 29 -1.55 -1.12 7.67
N GLN A 30 -2.23 0.00 7.46
CA GLN A 30 -2.32 0.65 6.16
C GLN A 30 -0.95 1.24 5.86
N LEU A 31 -0.40 0.90 4.69
CA LEU A 31 0.86 1.47 4.27
C LEU A 31 0.81 3.00 4.31
N PRO A 32 1.89 3.65 4.76
CA PRO A 32 1.98 5.09 4.72
C PRO A 32 1.74 5.60 3.30
N SER A 33 0.92 6.63 3.15
CA SER A 33 0.65 7.24 1.84
C SER A 33 1.94 7.72 1.13
N SER A 34 2.99 8.03 1.89
CA SER A 34 4.33 8.35 1.37
C SER A 34 4.96 7.19 0.62
N GLN A 35 4.79 5.96 1.09
CA GLN A 35 5.34 4.78 0.42
C GLN A 35 4.62 4.51 -0.91
N ILE A 36 3.29 4.69 -0.96
CA ILE A 36 2.52 4.58 -2.21
C ILE A 36 2.96 5.64 -3.23
N ARG A 37 3.15 6.89 -2.77
CA ARG A 37 3.69 7.96 -3.61
C ARG A 37 5.09 7.62 -4.10
N ALA A 38 5.94 7.11 -3.21
CA ALA A 38 7.31 6.75 -3.55
C ALA A 38 7.38 5.65 -4.61
N LEU A 39 6.57 4.60 -4.47
CA LEU A 39 6.44 3.52 -5.47
C LEU A 39 6.04 4.09 -6.84
N ASN A 40 4.99 4.92 -6.87
CA ASN A 40 4.50 5.52 -8.11
C ASN A 40 5.52 6.46 -8.74
N LEU A 41 6.23 7.25 -7.94
CA LEU A 41 7.26 8.17 -8.39
C LEU A 41 8.49 7.41 -8.92
N ALA A 42 8.94 6.36 -8.24
CA ALA A 42 10.02 5.50 -8.69
C ALA A 42 9.68 4.84 -10.03
N ARG A 43 8.47 4.26 -10.14
CA ARG A 43 7.96 3.65 -11.38
C ARG A 43 7.93 4.66 -12.54
N GLY A 44 7.29 5.81 -12.31
CA GLY A 44 7.16 6.85 -13.34
C GLY A 44 8.50 7.43 -13.77
N THR A 45 9.44 7.57 -12.84
CA THR A 45 10.82 8.01 -13.14
C THR A 45 11.52 6.99 -14.03
N ALA A 46 11.53 5.71 -13.67
CA ALA A 46 12.16 4.68 -14.50
C ALA A 46 11.55 4.58 -15.90
N VAL A 47 10.23 4.70 -16.02
CA VAL A 47 9.55 4.77 -17.32
C VAL A 47 10.06 5.94 -18.15
N LYS A 48 10.16 7.13 -17.54
CA LYS A 48 10.63 8.34 -18.23
C LYS A 48 12.08 8.21 -18.68
N GLU A 49 12.96 7.74 -17.80
CA GLU A 49 14.40 7.63 -18.08
C GLU A 49 14.72 6.54 -19.11
N ASN A 50 13.84 5.53 -19.27
CA ASN A 50 14.03 4.41 -20.20
C ASN A 50 13.18 4.51 -21.48
N GLY A 51 12.82 5.73 -21.90
CA GLY A 51 12.21 5.96 -23.22
C GLY A 51 10.67 5.89 -23.26
N GLY A 52 10.01 5.82 -22.11
CA GLY A 52 8.55 5.87 -21.99
C GLY A 52 7.86 4.50 -22.14
N LEU A 53 6.54 4.50 -21.93
CA LEU A 53 5.73 3.27 -21.88
C LEU A 53 5.67 2.50 -23.20
N SER A 54 5.98 3.14 -24.34
CA SER A 54 6.06 2.46 -25.64
C SER A 54 7.35 1.64 -25.82
N VAL A 55 8.35 1.86 -24.97
CA VAL A 55 9.68 1.24 -25.06
C VAL A 55 10.01 0.41 -23.83
N TYR A 56 9.47 0.80 -22.67
CA TYR A 56 9.87 0.22 -21.40
C TYR A 56 8.68 -0.08 -20.48
N GLN A 57 8.70 -1.27 -19.89
CA GLN A 57 7.79 -1.74 -18.86
C GLN A 57 8.60 -2.16 -17.60
N PRO A 58 8.35 -1.55 -16.43
CA PRO A 58 8.91 -2.00 -15.16
C PRO A 58 8.44 -3.40 -14.76
N ALA A 59 9.20 -4.06 -13.88
CA ALA A 59 8.82 -5.36 -13.31
C ALA A 59 7.46 -5.32 -12.59
N PRO A 60 6.70 -6.43 -12.56
CA PRO A 60 5.36 -6.50 -11.97
C PRO A 60 5.26 -6.02 -10.51
N CYS A 61 6.31 -6.23 -9.71
CA CYS A 61 6.40 -5.74 -8.33
C CYS A 61 6.14 -4.22 -8.20
N MET A 62 6.49 -3.42 -9.20
CA MET A 62 6.30 -1.96 -9.18
C MET A 62 4.83 -1.54 -9.33
N PHE A 63 3.94 -2.50 -9.57
CA PHE A 63 2.49 -2.31 -9.62
C PHE A 63 1.78 -2.85 -8.37
N ALA A 64 2.51 -3.49 -7.46
CA ALA A 64 1.98 -4.00 -6.20
C ALA A 64 1.81 -2.85 -5.18
N THR A 65 0.81 -2.00 -5.38
CA THR A 65 0.58 -0.83 -4.52
C THR A 65 0.09 -1.24 -3.13
N SER A 66 -0.67 -2.32 -3.00
CA SER A 66 -1.22 -2.80 -1.72
C SER A 66 -0.16 -3.22 -0.70
N ASN A 67 1.06 -3.53 -1.15
CA ASN A 67 2.21 -3.88 -0.31
C ASN A 67 3.43 -2.95 -0.57
N GLY A 68 3.20 -1.79 -1.20
CA GLY A 68 4.21 -0.73 -1.32
C GLY A 68 5.41 -1.09 -2.18
N GLY A 69 5.23 -2.05 -3.10
CA GLY A 69 6.26 -2.59 -4.00
C GLY A 69 6.96 -3.83 -3.48
N ASN A 70 6.70 -4.25 -2.22
CA ASN A 70 7.24 -5.43 -1.53
C ASN A 70 8.63 -5.86 -2.03
N ASP A 71 8.68 -6.81 -2.96
CA ASP A 71 9.89 -7.45 -3.50
C ASP A 71 10.87 -6.47 -4.14
N CYS A 72 10.39 -5.32 -4.60
CA CYS A 72 11.21 -4.29 -5.23
C CYS A 72 11.60 -3.16 -4.29
N LEU A 73 11.07 -3.12 -3.06
CA LEU A 73 11.51 -2.20 -2.01
C LEU A 73 12.66 -2.85 -1.23
N ILE A 74 13.90 -2.50 -1.58
CA ILE A 74 15.08 -3.09 -0.93
C ILE A 74 15.51 -2.36 0.36
N ARG A 75 15.01 -1.15 0.59
CA ARG A 75 15.30 -0.38 1.81
C ARG A 75 14.21 0.63 2.12
N ASN A 76 13.78 0.67 3.37
CA ASN A 76 12.90 1.69 3.93
C ASN A 76 13.54 2.25 5.21
N THR A 77 14.01 3.48 5.17
CA THR A 77 14.72 4.12 6.30
C THR A 77 14.24 5.56 6.47
N ILE A 78 14.73 6.23 7.51
CA ILE A 78 14.47 7.67 7.71
C ILE A 78 14.96 8.55 6.54
N ASN A 79 15.88 8.06 5.72
CA ASN A 79 16.38 8.76 4.53
C ASN A 79 15.51 8.50 3.28
N GLY A 80 14.50 7.64 3.38
CA GLY A 80 13.51 7.38 2.33
C GLY A 80 13.46 5.93 1.88
N TYR A 81 12.89 5.74 0.69
CA TYR A 81 12.60 4.44 0.09
C TYR A 81 13.57 4.15 -1.05
N THR A 82 14.25 3.02 -1.02
CA THR A 82 15.08 2.56 -2.14
C THR A 82 14.41 1.39 -2.83
N TYR A 83 14.13 1.57 -4.11
CA TYR A 83 13.61 0.52 -4.98
C TYR A 83 14.74 -0.04 -5.86
N SER A 84 14.75 -1.36 -6.05
CA SER A 84 15.56 -2.05 -7.05
C SER A 84 14.66 -2.99 -7.83
N PHE A 85 14.63 -2.84 -9.16
CA PHE A 85 13.76 -3.64 -10.01
C PHE A 85 14.30 -3.74 -11.42
N LEU A 86 13.85 -4.80 -12.10
CA LEU A 86 14.13 -5.06 -13.50
C LEU A 86 13.07 -4.41 -14.40
N GLY A 87 13.39 -4.27 -15.68
CA GLY A 87 12.44 -3.88 -16.71
C GLY A 87 12.98 -4.18 -18.10
N GLY A 88 12.09 -4.09 -19.09
CA GLY A 88 12.38 -4.44 -20.47
C GLY A 88 11.31 -3.92 -21.41
N ALA A 89 11.30 -4.40 -22.65
CA ALA A 89 10.27 -4.04 -23.62
C ALA A 89 8.86 -4.36 -23.10
N PRO A 90 7.79 -3.65 -23.55
CA PRO A 90 6.43 -3.96 -23.15
C PRO A 90 6.10 -5.45 -23.32
N GLY A 91 5.56 -6.07 -22.27
CA GLY A 91 5.26 -7.51 -22.21
C GLY A 91 6.44 -8.42 -21.85
N TRP A 92 7.65 -7.90 -21.60
CA TRP A 92 8.84 -8.75 -21.36
C TRP A 92 8.61 -9.80 -20.28
N SER A 93 7.99 -9.42 -19.16
CA SER A 93 7.77 -10.33 -18.03
C SER A 93 6.72 -11.41 -18.32
N GLU A 94 5.68 -11.04 -19.06
CA GLU A 94 4.54 -11.90 -19.40
C GLU A 94 4.93 -12.96 -20.43
N TYR A 95 5.84 -12.62 -21.34
CA TYR A 95 6.38 -13.52 -22.34
C TYR A 95 7.64 -14.26 -21.87
N GLY A 96 8.14 -14.00 -20.66
CA GLY A 96 9.36 -14.61 -20.14
C GLY A 96 10.63 -14.21 -20.88
N ASN A 97 10.63 -13.03 -21.51
CA ASN A 97 11.83 -12.47 -22.13
C ASN A 97 12.80 -11.97 -21.05
N GLU A 98 14.08 -11.91 -21.39
CA GLU A 98 15.08 -11.35 -20.49
C GLU A 98 14.86 -9.83 -20.29
N PRO A 99 15.01 -9.32 -19.05
CA PRO A 99 15.01 -7.89 -18.79
C PRO A 99 16.22 -7.23 -19.46
N THR A 100 16.06 -5.98 -19.90
CA THR A 100 17.14 -5.20 -20.52
C THR A 100 17.72 -4.16 -19.59
N THR A 101 17.05 -3.88 -18.47
CA THR A 101 17.43 -2.78 -17.58
C THR A 101 17.15 -3.13 -16.11
N GLU A 102 18.13 -2.92 -15.24
CA GLU A 102 17.98 -2.81 -13.80
C GLU A 102 17.95 -1.33 -13.42
N THR A 103 16.98 -0.94 -12.60
CA THR A 103 16.89 0.40 -12.01
C THR A 103 16.99 0.30 -10.49
N VAL A 104 17.93 1.03 -9.90
CA VAL A 104 18.03 1.27 -8.45
C VAL A 104 17.83 2.75 -8.19
N ILE A 105 16.78 3.11 -7.45
CA ILE A 105 16.37 4.51 -7.25
C ILE A 105 15.97 4.76 -5.80
N GLN A 106 16.37 5.90 -5.25
CA GLN A 106 15.98 6.35 -3.93
C GLN A 106 15.03 7.54 -4.00
N ILE A 107 13.91 7.44 -3.29
CA ILE A 107 12.87 8.46 -3.18
C ILE A 107 12.86 9.02 -1.76
N ALA A 108 12.61 10.32 -1.63
CA ALA A 108 12.49 11.01 -0.35
C ALA A 108 11.45 10.36 0.59
N PRO A 109 11.59 10.50 1.92
CA PRO A 109 10.68 9.92 2.91
C PRO A 109 9.22 10.32 2.76
N ASP A 110 8.92 11.49 2.17
CA ASP A 110 7.56 11.97 1.93
C ASP A 110 6.92 11.39 0.65
N GLY A 111 7.73 10.72 -0.18
CA GLY A 111 7.38 10.16 -1.48
C GLY A 111 7.25 11.18 -2.61
N ARG A 112 7.77 12.40 -2.46
CA ARG A 112 7.49 13.51 -3.39
C ARG A 112 8.64 13.90 -4.31
N SER A 113 9.87 13.51 -3.98
CA SER A 113 11.04 13.80 -4.82
C SER A 113 11.97 12.61 -4.96
N VAL A 114 12.60 12.50 -6.13
CA VAL A 114 13.70 11.57 -6.34
C VAL A 114 14.92 12.15 -5.63
N ASN A 115 15.48 11.41 -4.67
CA ASN A 115 16.75 11.81 -4.05
C ASN A 115 17.91 11.52 -5.00
N GLN A 116 17.91 10.33 -5.61
CA GLN A 116 18.94 9.92 -6.58
C GLN A 116 18.50 8.67 -7.36
N ILE A 117 18.98 8.57 -8.61
CA ILE A 117 19.01 7.32 -9.37
C ILE A 117 20.39 6.72 -9.13
N ILE A 118 20.45 5.64 -8.36
CA ILE A 118 21.68 4.97 -7.96
C ILE A 118 22.24 4.15 -9.13
N TYR A 119 21.34 3.54 -9.91
CA TYR A 119 21.68 2.75 -11.09
C TYR A 119 20.52 2.75 -12.10
N ASN A 120 20.83 2.83 -13.39
CA ASN A 120 19.87 2.61 -14.47
C ASN A 120 20.63 2.13 -15.72
N GLY A 121 20.68 0.83 -15.94
CA GLY A 121 21.51 0.22 -16.99
C GLY A 121 21.29 -1.29 -17.12
N PRO A 122 22.14 -2.01 -17.88
CA PRO A 122 22.01 -3.45 -18.06
C PRO A 122 21.96 -4.22 -16.72
N PRO A 123 21.15 -5.28 -16.58
CA PRO A 123 21.10 -6.07 -15.35
C PRO A 123 22.49 -6.60 -14.94
N ARG A 124 22.77 -6.58 -13.64
CA ARG A 124 24.05 -7.02 -13.03
C ARG A 124 23.93 -8.33 -12.27
#